data_AF-A0A376F7G9-F1
#
_entry.id   AF-A0A376F7G9-F1
#
_cell.length_a   1.000
_cell.length_b   1.000
_cell.length_c   1.000
_cell.angle_alpha   90.00
_cell.angle_beta   90.00
_cell.angle_gamma   90.00
#
_symmetry.space_group_name_H-M   'P 1'
#
loop_
_entity.id
_entity.type
_entity.pdbx_description
1 polymer ?
#
loop_
_entity_poly.entity_id
_entity_poly.type
_entity_poly.pdbx_seq_one_letter_code
_entity_poly.pdbx_strand_id
1 'polypeptide(L)'
;MLKSVSHHSCPWDLVEYGGKAMSYPLFSAVPADSGPGRCFPGGHASSGFMVMGLFFAFWRERPRLAWCFVALGVVLGLAMGYGQVMRGAHFFSHNLWAGWWVWFSQVVVYGLISTRFAKE
;
A
#
# COMPACT_ATOMS: atom_id res chain seq x y z
N MET A 1 2.85 9.86 -4.95
CA MET A 1 3.41 10.88 -4.04
C MET A 1 4.15 10.27 -2.85
N LEU A 2 3.55 9.39 -2.01
CA LEU A 2 4.25 8.78 -0.86
C LEU A 2 5.58 8.09 -1.23
N LYS A 3 5.58 7.27 -2.30
CA LYS A 3 6.78 6.55 -2.75
C LYS A 3 7.91 7.48 -3.21
N SER A 4 7.61 8.58 -3.88
CA SER A 4 8.66 9.45 -4.46
C SER A 4 9.46 10.22 -3.42
N VAL A 5 8.89 10.45 -2.23
CA VAL A 5 9.53 11.17 -1.11
C VAL A 5 10.08 10.22 -0.03
N SER A 6 9.88 8.91 -0.19
CA SER A 6 10.39 7.93 0.76
C SER A 6 11.90 7.76 0.62
N HIS A 7 12.61 7.84 1.73
CA HIS A 7 14.04 7.54 1.81
C HIS A 7 14.34 6.05 2.08
N HIS A 8 13.31 5.22 2.35
CA HIS A 8 13.50 3.78 2.53
C HIS A 8 13.88 3.11 1.22
N SER A 9 15.05 2.48 1.23
CA SER A 9 15.56 1.68 0.12
C SER A 9 14.96 0.28 0.09
N CYS A 10 15.09 -0.39 -1.05
CA CYS A 10 14.56 -1.74 -1.23
C CYS A 10 15.45 -2.79 -0.60
N PRO A 11 14.91 -3.98 -0.23
CA PRO A 11 15.70 -5.04 0.38
C PRO A 11 16.98 -5.35 -0.41
N TRP A 12 16.93 -5.46 -1.73
CA TRP A 12 18.13 -5.72 -2.55
C TRP A 12 19.22 -4.62 -2.46
N ASP A 13 18.90 -3.42 -2.00
CA ASP A 13 19.85 -2.31 -1.86
C ASP A 13 20.48 -2.27 -0.47
N LEU A 14 19.94 -3.01 0.51
CA LEU A 14 20.37 -2.95 1.90
C LEU A 14 21.62 -3.81 2.16
N VAL A 15 22.47 -3.35 3.08
CA VAL A 15 23.71 -4.04 3.47
C VAL A 15 23.42 -5.47 3.96
N GLU A 16 22.33 -5.68 4.68
CA GLU A 16 21.91 -6.99 5.19
C GLU A 16 21.63 -8.02 4.09
N TYR A 17 21.39 -7.58 2.85
CA TYR A 17 21.13 -8.42 1.68
C TYR A 17 22.18 -8.27 0.57
N GLY A 18 23.36 -7.72 0.89
CA GLY A 18 24.48 -7.58 -0.05
C GLY A 18 24.54 -6.25 -0.81
N GLY A 19 23.71 -5.28 -0.43
CA GLY A 19 23.72 -3.92 -0.97
C GLY A 19 24.62 -2.96 -0.20
N LYS A 20 24.31 -1.65 -0.27
CA LYS A 20 25.10 -0.55 0.33
C LYS A 20 24.30 0.41 1.20
N ALA A 21 22.99 0.28 1.23
CA ALA A 21 22.09 1.16 1.97
C ALA A 21 21.88 0.68 3.40
N MET A 22 21.79 1.61 4.35
CA MET A 22 21.50 1.29 5.75
C MET A 22 20.00 1.09 5.94
N SER A 23 19.63 -0.01 6.61
CA SER A 23 18.25 -0.21 7.06
C SER A 23 17.97 0.67 8.29
N TYR A 24 16.75 1.20 8.38
CA TYR A 24 16.33 2.02 9.52
C TYR A 24 14.81 1.92 9.75
N PRO A 25 14.32 2.01 11.00
CA PRO A 25 12.89 1.98 11.30
C PRO A 25 12.09 3.12 10.63
N LEU A 26 10.82 2.86 10.32
CA LEU A 26 9.94 3.77 9.55
C LEU A 26 9.87 5.21 10.09
N PHE A 27 9.88 5.37 11.43
CA PHE A 27 9.74 6.66 12.09
C PHE A 27 11.06 7.18 12.71
N SER A 28 12.19 6.60 12.31
CA SER A 28 13.50 7.07 12.77
C SER A 28 14.07 8.14 11.84
N ALA A 29 15.07 8.88 12.33
CA ALA A 29 15.79 9.84 11.51
C ALA A 29 16.45 9.15 10.31
N VAL A 30 16.39 9.79 9.15
CA VAL A 30 16.96 9.24 7.91
C VAL A 30 18.50 9.29 8.03
N PRO A 31 19.20 8.15 7.92
CA PRO A 31 20.66 8.14 7.94
C PRO A 31 21.23 8.72 6.63
N ALA A 32 22.46 9.23 6.67
CA ALA A 32 23.14 9.75 5.49
C ALA A 32 23.23 8.71 4.35
N ASP A 33 23.45 7.45 4.72
CA ASP A 33 23.58 6.32 3.79
C ASP A 33 22.26 5.56 3.59
N SER A 34 21.12 6.27 3.54
CA SER A 34 19.80 5.65 3.35
C SER A 34 19.62 4.96 2.00
N GLY A 35 20.51 5.22 1.04
CA GLY A 35 20.48 4.66 -0.31
C GLY A 35 19.48 5.36 -1.26
N PRO A 36 19.11 4.72 -2.38
CA PRO A 36 18.29 5.33 -3.44
C PRO A 36 16.85 5.66 -3.02
N GLY A 37 16.36 5.06 -1.93
CA GLY A 37 15.02 5.28 -1.42
C GLY A 37 13.93 4.73 -2.34
N ARG A 38 12.77 5.39 -2.31
CA ARG A 38 11.62 5.13 -3.19
C ARG A 38 11.04 3.72 -3.12
N CYS A 39 11.30 2.99 -2.04
CA CYS A 39 10.81 1.63 -1.90
C CYS A 39 9.53 1.50 -1.08
N PHE A 40 9.16 2.51 -0.30
CA PHE A 40 7.98 2.48 0.55
C PHE A 40 6.97 3.55 0.11
N PRO A 41 5.66 3.26 0.00
CA PRO A 41 5.00 1.95 0.12
C PRO A 41 5.00 1.13 -1.19
N GLY A 42 4.48 -0.10 -1.13
CA GLY A 42 4.39 -1.04 -2.25
C GLY A 42 3.43 -0.61 -3.37
N GLY A 43 3.98 -0.18 -4.52
CA GLY A 43 3.17 0.30 -5.66
C GLY A 43 2.33 -0.79 -6.33
N HIS A 44 2.93 -1.94 -6.65
CA HIS A 44 2.22 -3.07 -7.27
C HIS A 44 1.11 -3.63 -6.35
N ALA A 45 1.39 -3.75 -5.06
CA ALA A 45 0.39 -4.15 -4.06
C ALA A 45 -0.79 -3.17 -4.02
N SER A 46 -0.51 -1.86 -4.07
CA SER A 46 -1.55 -0.82 -4.06
C SER A 46 -2.58 -1.03 -5.17
N SER A 47 -2.16 -1.35 -6.39
CA SER A 47 -3.06 -1.58 -7.53
C SER A 47 -4.05 -2.74 -7.28
N GLY A 48 -3.60 -3.81 -6.61
CA GLY A 48 -4.48 -4.91 -6.23
C GLY A 48 -5.49 -4.50 -5.15
N PHE A 49 -5.02 -3.78 -4.12
CA PHE A 49 -5.89 -3.27 -3.05
C PHE A 49 -6.92 -2.24 -3.55
N MET A 50 -6.69 -1.57 -4.68
CA MET A 50 -7.66 -0.63 -5.25
C MET A 50 -9.02 -1.27 -5.54
N VAL A 51 -9.07 -2.58 -5.81
CA VAL A 51 -10.32 -3.34 -6.03
C VAL A 51 -11.25 -3.30 -4.81
N MET A 52 -10.69 -3.14 -3.59
CA MET A 52 -11.49 -2.98 -2.36
C MET A 52 -12.43 -1.79 -2.43
N GLY A 53 -12.14 -0.77 -3.24
CA GLY A 53 -12.98 0.42 -3.41
C GLY A 53 -14.37 0.09 -3.99
N LEU A 54 -14.50 -1.02 -4.71
CA LEU A 54 -15.79 -1.52 -5.20
C LEU A 54 -16.75 -1.89 -4.06
N PHE A 55 -16.24 -2.10 -2.83
CA PHE A 55 -17.07 -2.22 -1.64
C PHE A 55 -18.12 -1.10 -1.57
N PHE A 56 -17.69 0.16 -1.74
CA PHE A 56 -18.55 1.33 -1.59
C PHE A 56 -19.63 1.44 -2.67
N ALA A 57 -19.42 0.84 -3.85
CA ALA A 57 -20.42 0.81 -4.91
C ALA A 57 -21.56 -0.17 -4.61
N PHE A 58 -21.29 -1.27 -3.90
CA PHE A 58 -22.26 -2.35 -3.71
C PHE A 58 -22.74 -2.52 -2.26
N TRP A 59 -22.12 -1.87 -1.27
CA TRP A 59 -22.38 -2.17 0.14
C TRP A 59 -23.83 -1.96 0.56
N ARG A 60 -24.55 -1.01 -0.05
CA ARG A 60 -25.94 -0.68 0.30
C ARG A 60 -26.95 -1.69 -0.24
N GLU A 61 -26.77 -2.14 -1.47
CA GLU A 61 -27.74 -3.02 -2.16
C GLU A 61 -27.35 -4.51 -2.09
N ARG A 62 -26.05 -4.81 -2.11
CA ARG A 62 -25.50 -6.17 -2.23
C ARG A 62 -24.31 -6.35 -1.29
N PRO A 63 -24.51 -6.36 0.04
CA PRO A 63 -23.42 -6.40 1.02
C PRO A 63 -22.52 -7.63 0.88
N ARG A 64 -23.08 -8.79 0.50
CA ARG A 64 -22.28 -10.00 0.23
C ARG A 64 -21.28 -9.79 -0.91
N LEU A 65 -21.73 -9.18 -2.01
CA LEU A 65 -20.87 -8.87 -3.16
C LEU A 65 -19.83 -7.82 -2.79
N ALA A 66 -20.20 -6.80 -2.01
CA ALA A 66 -19.27 -5.79 -1.54
C ALA A 66 -18.10 -6.39 -0.75
N TRP A 67 -18.39 -7.31 0.18
CA TRP A 67 -17.35 -8.02 0.93
C TRP A 67 -16.53 -8.98 0.06
N CYS A 68 -17.11 -9.57 -1.00
CA CYS A 68 -16.33 -10.32 -1.99
C CYS A 68 -15.28 -9.44 -2.67
N PHE A 69 -15.59 -8.18 -3.00
CA PHE A 69 -14.60 -7.26 -3.57
C PHE A 69 -13.50 -6.87 -2.59
N VAL A 70 -13.81 -6.75 -1.29
CA VAL A 70 -12.80 -6.56 -0.25
C VAL A 70 -11.85 -7.75 -0.22
N ALA A 71 -12.38 -8.97 -0.14
CA ALA A 71 -11.58 -10.19 -0.12
C ALA A 71 -10.74 -10.33 -1.40
N LEU A 72 -11.34 -10.08 -2.57
CA LEU A 72 -10.64 -10.11 -3.85
C LEU A 72 -9.50 -9.08 -3.90
N GLY A 73 -9.75 -7.85 -3.46
CA GLY A 73 -8.71 -6.82 -3.43
C GLY A 73 -7.57 -7.14 -2.47
N VAL A 74 -7.86 -7.75 -1.31
CA VAL A 74 -6.83 -8.25 -0.40
C VAL A 74 -6.00 -9.35 -1.06
N VAL A 75 -6.63 -10.34 -1.68
CA VAL A 75 -5.94 -11.44 -2.37
C VAL A 75 -5.06 -10.90 -3.51
N LEU A 76 -5.60 -10.02 -4.36
CA LEU A 76 -4.85 -9.42 -5.47
C LEU A 76 -3.67 -8.58 -4.98
N GLY A 77 -3.89 -7.71 -3.99
CA GLY A 77 -2.84 -6.86 -3.43
C GLY A 77 -1.71 -7.68 -2.79
N LEU A 78 -2.05 -8.74 -2.05
CA LEU A 78 -1.08 -9.66 -1.46
C LEU A 78 -0.34 -10.49 -2.53
N ALA A 79 -1.04 -10.99 -3.55
CA ALA A 79 -0.41 -11.76 -4.63
C ALA A 79 0.59 -10.92 -5.44
N MET A 80 0.20 -9.70 -5.81
CA MET A 80 1.09 -8.75 -6.49
C MET A 80 2.25 -8.32 -5.60
N GLY A 81 1.99 -8.08 -4.31
CA GLY A 81 3.02 -7.75 -3.32
C GLY A 81 4.01 -8.90 -3.07
N TYR A 82 3.53 -10.14 -3.05
CA TYR A 82 4.35 -11.33 -2.88
C TYR A 82 5.38 -11.47 -4.00
N GLY A 83 4.97 -11.26 -5.26
CA GLY A 83 5.90 -11.25 -6.39
C GLY A 83 7.03 -10.22 -6.21
N GLN A 84 6.74 -9.08 -5.58
CA GLN A 84 7.76 -8.07 -5.27
C GLN A 84 8.65 -8.45 -4.09
N VAL A 85 8.12 -9.11 -3.06
CA VAL A 85 8.90 -9.66 -1.94
C VAL A 85 9.90 -10.70 -2.46
N MET A 86 9.45 -11.62 -3.30
CA MET A 86 10.31 -12.67 -3.88
C MET A 86 11.44 -12.11 -4.75
N ARG A 87 11.23 -10.93 -5.34
CA ARG A 87 12.28 -10.22 -6.10
C ARG A 87 13.28 -9.48 -5.22
N GLY A 88 13.04 -9.39 -3.91
CA GLY A 88 13.80 -8.49 -3.01
C GLY A 88 13.45 -7.02 -3.20
N ALA A 89 12.34 -6.72 -3.88
CA ALA A 89 11.93 -5.36 -4.23
C ALA A 89 11.19 -4.65 -3.09
N HIS A 90 10.62 -5.39 -2.14
CA HIS A 90 9.81 -4.81 -1.08
C HIS A 90 9.82 -5.73 0.15
N PHE A 91 9.84 -5.16 1.35
CA PHE A 91 9.47 -5.91 2.55
C PHE A 91 7.97 -6.20 2.55
N PHE A 92 7.55 -7.26 3.22
CA PHE A 92 6.13 -7.57 3.38
C PHE A 92 5.36 -6.41 4.06
N SER A 93 6.00 -5.74 5.02
CA SER A 93 5.46 -4.53 5.68
C SER A 93 5.18 -3.39 4.71
N HIS A 94 5.97 -3.21 3.64
CA HIS A 94 5.72 -2.18 2.62
C HIS A 94 4.39 -2.41 1.89
N ASN A 95 4.01 -3.67 1.71
CA ASN A 95 2.75 -4.07 1.08
C ASN A 95 1.57 -3.91 2.04
N LEU A 96 1.72 -4.28 3.32
CA LEU A 96 0.66 -4.08 4.32
C LEU A 96 0.36 -2.59 4.53
N TRP A 97 1.39 -1.76 4.61
CA TRP A 97 1.22 -0.30 4.68
C TRP A 97 0.56 0.29 3.42
N ALA A 98 0.87 -0.25 2.25
CA ALA A 98 0.17 0.13 1.02
C ALA A 98 -1.34 -0.18 1.14
N GLY A 99 -1.70 -1.37 1.61
CA GLY A 99 -3.10 -1.74 1.85
C GLY A 99 -3.82 -0.80 2.82
N TRP A 100 -3.15 -0.43 3.92
CA TRP A 100 -3.70 0.54 4.88
C TRP A 100 -3.97 1.90 4.25
N TRP A 101 -2.99 2.47 3.53
CA TRP A 101 -3.16 3.77 2.86
C TRP A 101 -4.23 3.73 1.77
N VAL A 102 -4.30 2.65 0.99
CA VAL A 102 -5.30 2.49 -0.06
C VAL A 102 -6.70 2.43 0.56
N TRP A 103 -6.92 1.58 1.56
CA TRP A 103 -8.22 1.48 2.22
C TRP A 103 -8.62 2.79 2.90
N PHE A 104 -7.70 3.41 3.64
CA PHE A 104 -7.93 4.71 4.28
C PHE A 104 -8.36 5.77 3.25
N SER A 105 -7.66 5.85 2.12
CA SER A 105 -7.99 6.80 1.05
C SER A 105 -9.38 6.55 0.46
N GLN A 106 -9.77 5.28 0.26
CA GLN A 106 -11.09 4.92 -0.25
C GLN A 106 -12.20 5.31 0.74
N VAL A 107 -12.01 5.04 2.05
CA VAL A 107 -12.93 5.43 3.12
C VAL A 107 -13.09 6.95 3.17
N VAL A 108 -11.98 7.70 3.14
CA VAL A 108 -12.00 9.17 3.16
C VAL A 108 -12.74 9.72 1.95
N VAL A 109 -12.43 9.24 0.75
CA VAL A 109 -13.10 9.67 -0.50
C VAL A 109 -14.59 9.38 -0.43
N TYR A 110 -14.98 8.17 -0.03
CA TYR A 110 -16.38 7.81 0.12
C TYR A 110 -17.09 8.72 1.15
N GLY A 111 -16.49 8.92 2.33
CA GLY A 111 -17.05 9.81 3.35
C GLY A 111 -17.21 11.26 2.90
N LEU A 112 -16.22 11.82 2.20
CA LEU A 112 -16.29 13.17 1.64
C LEU A 112 -17.37 13.30 0.56
N ILE A 113 -17.54 12.27 -0.26
CA ILE A 113 -18.58 12.23 -1.30
C ILE A 113 -19.96 12.14 -0.65
N SER A 114 -20.18 11.17 0.24
CA SER A 114 -21.48 10.97 0.91
C SER A 114 -21.91 12.17 1.74
N THR A 115 -20.97 12.87 2.41
CA THR A 115 -21.30 14.07 3.21
C THR A 115 -21.61 15.30 2.36
N ARG A 116 -21.10 15.39 1.13
CA ARG A 116 -21.47 16.46 0.19
C ARG A 116 -22.86 16.22 -0.38
N PHE A 117 -23.15 15.01 -0.85
CA PHE A 117 -24.46 14.66 -1.41
C PHE A 117 -25.59 14.62 -0.37
N ALA A 118 -25.29 14.40 0.91
CA ALA A 118 -26.30 14.46 1.97
C ALA A 118 -26.68 15.91 2.38
N LYS A 119 -25.97 16.92 1.86
CA LYS A 119 -26.25 18.34 2.13
C LYS A 119 -27.03 19.03 1.01
N GLU A 120 -27.21 18.37 -0.12
CA GLU A 120 -28.09 18.80 -1.22
C GLU A 120 -29.49 18.17 -1.05
#